data_AF-A0A7W6PSU3-F1
#
_entry.id   AF-A0A7W6PSU3-F1
#
_cell.length_a   1.000
_cell.length_b   1.000
_cell.length_c   1.000
_cell.angle_alpha   90.00
_cell.angle_beta   90.00
_cell.angle_gamma   90.00
#
_symmetry.space_group_name_H-M   'P 1'
#
loop_
_entity.id
_entity.type
_entity.pdbx_description
1 polymer ?
#
loop_
_entity_poly.entity_id
_entity_poly.type
_entity_poly.pdbx_seq_one_letter_code
_entity_poly.pdbx_strand_id
1 'polypeptide(L)'
;MFQQPDTSKKAPLSPDDLEVLDKFLEAWCEENGVDRTDSAAQDVASSLIAWYQEDQKYRSRIQLKSADEMPIAPDILALLKQIS
;
A
#
# COMPACT_ATOMS: atom_id res chain seq x y z
N MET A 1 37.78 11.09 -4.72
CA MET A 1 36.92 10.03 -5.31
C MET A 1 36.08 9.47 -4.18
N PHE A 2 34.78 9.76 -4.15
CA PHE A 2 33.85 9.07 -3.27
C PHE A 2 32.88 8.32 -4.17
N GLN A 3 33.19 7.04 -4.42
CA GLN A 3 32.20 6.14 -4.97
C GLN A 3 31.12 5.96 -3.91
N GLN A 4 29.90 6.42 -4.18
CA GLN A 4 28.70 5.95 -3.51
C GLN A 4 28.15 4.81 -4.38
N PRO A 5 28.26 3.53 -3.99
CA PRO A 5 27.70 2.45 -4.76
C PRO A 5 26.54 1.84 -3.98
N ASP A 6 25.41 2.54 -3.88
CA ASP A 6 24.16 1.88 -3.50
C ASP A 6 23.01 2.56 -4.26
N THR A 7 23.05 2.42 -5.59
CA THR A 7 21.82 2.29 -6.35
C THR A 7 21.16 0.98 -5.90
N SER A 8 20.63 0.96 -4.68
CA SER A 8 19.63 -0.02 -4.28
C SER A 8 18.55 0.13 -5.35
N LYS A 9 18.49 -0.83 -6.27
CA LYS A 9 17.53 -0.84 -7.37
C LYS A 9 16.17 -0.90 -6.73
N LYS A 10 15.63 0.28 -6.43
CA LYS A 10 14.32 0.48 -5.85
C LYS A 10 13.35 -0.09 -6.85
N ALA A 11 12.82 -1.27 -6.53
CA ALA A 11 12.00 -2.02 -7.46
C ALA A 11 10.84 -1.11 -7.91
N PRO A 12 10.62 -0.96 -9.22
CA PRO A 12 9.59 -0.07 -9.73
C PRO A 12 8.25 -0.40 -9.08
N LEU A 13 7.49 0.62 -8.72
CA LEU A 13 6.15 0.45 -8.15
C LEU A 13 5.25 -0.21 -9.19
N SER A 14 4.50 -1.24 -8.80
CA SER A 14 3.47 -1.82 -9.66
C SER A 14 2.24 -0.89 -9.68
N PRO A 15 1.37 -1.01 -10.69
CA PRO A 15 0.12 -0.23 -10.74
C PRO A 15 -0.71 -0.39 -9.47
N ASP A 16 -0.84 -1.61 -8.93
CA ASP A 16 -1.55 -1.88 -7.67
C ASP A 16 -0.95 -1.14 -6.47
N ASP A 17 0.39 -1.07 -6.41
CA ASP A 17 1.08 -0.36 -5.33
C ASP A 17 0.80 1.15 -5.43
N LEU A 18 0.75 1.69 -6.65
CA LEU A 18 0.41 3.09 -6.89
C LEU A 18 -1.03 3.38 -6.49
N GLU A 19 -2.00 2.52 -6.82
CA GLU A 19 -3.40 2.69 -6.40
C GLU A 19 -3.57 2.70 -4.87
N VAL A 20 -2.80 1.89 -4.15
CA VAL A 20 -2.83 1.91 -2.68
C VAL A 20 -2.29 3.24 -2.16
N LEU A 21 -1.14 3.68 -2.66
CA LEU A 21 -0.54 4.96 -2.26
C LEU A 21 -1.43 6.15 -2.62
N ASP A 22 -2.14 6.07 -3.75
CA ASP A 22 -3.11 7.06 -4.21
C ASP A 22 -4.26 7.23 -3.21
N LYS A 23 -4.87 6.12 -2.79
CA LYS A 23 -5.96 6.12 -1.80
C LYS A 23 -5.52 6.64 -0.44
N PHE A 24 -4.31 6.29 -0.01
CA PHE A 24 -3.75 6.82 1.24
C PHE A 24 -3.53 8.33 1.15
N LEU A 25 -3.01 8.82 0.02
CA LEU A 25 -2.78 10.24 -0.19
C LEU A 25 -4.11 11.02 -0.25
N GLU A 26 -5.13 10.47 -0.93
CA GLU A 26 -6.47 11.06 -1.01
C GLU A 26 -7.08 11.21 0.39
N ALA A 27 -7.11 10.14 1.18
CA ALA A 27 -7.62 10.18 2.55
C ALA A 27 -6.86 11.17 3.44
N TRP A 28 -5.53 11.24 3.30
CA TRP A 28 -4.72 12.21 4.04
C TRP A 28 -5.04 13.66 3.62
N CYS A 29 -5.20 13.92 2.33
CA CYS A 29 -5.57 15.23 1.81
C CYS A 29 -6.94 15.68 2.33
N GLU A 30 -7.93 14.78 2.31
CA GLU A 30 -9.26 15.04 2.86
C GLU A 30 -9.22 15.34 4.36
N GLU A 31 -8.47 14.55 5.14
CA GLU A 31 -8.35 14.72 6.59
C GLU A 31 -7.67 16.03 6.98
N ASN A 32 -6.68 16.45 6.19
CA ASN A 32 -5.90 17.67 6.45
C ASN A 32 -6.47 18.91 5.75
N GLY A 33 -7.50 18.77 4.92
CA GLY A 33 -8.07 19.86 4.13
C GLY A 33 -7.08 20.45 3.12
N VAL A 34 -6.15 19.62 2.63
CA VAL A 34 -5.06 20.01 1.74
C VAL A 34 -5.39 19.58 0.32
N ASP A 35 -5.18 20.46 -0.67
CA ASP A 35 -5.35 20.09 -2.07
C ASP A 35 -4.21 19.17 -2.54
N ARG A 36 -4.52 18.25 -3.45
CA ARG A 36 -3.56 17.28 -3.96
C ARG A 36 -2.39 17.91 -4.73
N THR A 37 -2.56 19.14 -5.22
CA THR A 37 -1.51 19.92 -5.89
C THR A 37 -0.61 20.67 -4.90
N ASP A 38 -0.97 20.72 -3.62
CA ASP A 38 -0.20 21.40 -2.59
C ASP A 38 1.18 20.76 -2.40
N SER A 39 2.17 21.60 -2.09
CA SER A 39 3.50 21.17 -1.67
C SER A 39 3.48 20.12 -0.55
N ALA A 40 2.59 20.27 0.43
CA ALA A 40 2.47 19.32 1.54
C ALA A 40 2.00 17.94 1.07
N ALA A 41 1.06 17.88 0.13
CA ALA A 41 0.61 16.62 -0.48
C ALA A 41 1.75 15.97 -1.29
N GLN A 42 2.56 16.76 -2.00
CA GLN A 42 3.71 16.26 -2.75
C GLN A 42 4.81 15.68 -1.82
N ASP A 43 5.07 16.34 -0.69
CA ASP A 43 6.03 15.86 0.31
C ASP A 43 5.57 14.55 0.97
N VAL A 44 4.27 14.46 1.29
CA VAL A 44 3.68 13.24 1.83
C VAL A 44 3.70 12.11 0.80
N ALA A 45 3.35 12.38 -0.46
CA ALA A 45 3.42 11.40 -1.54
C ALA A 45 4.84 10.85 -1.72
N SER A 46 5.85 11.75 -1.72
CA SER A 46 7.25 11.36 -1.85
C SER A 46 7.72 10.50 -0.69
N SER A 47 7.31 10.84 0.54
CA SER A 47 7.62 10.09 1.76
C SER A 47 6.95 8.71 1.78
N LEU A 48 5.68 8.64 1.35
CA LEU A 48 4.92 7.40 1.22
C LEU A 48 5.56 6.45 0.22
N ILE A 49 5.94 6.96 -0.97
CA ILE A 49 6.67 6.18 -1.98
C ILE A 49 8.00 5.69 -1.42
N ALA A 50 8.73 6.57 -0.73
CA ALA A 50 10.04 6.23 -0.17
C ALA A 50 9.94 5.09 0.83
N TRP A 51 9.00 5.20 1.79
CA TRP A 51 8.71 4.19 2.80
C TRP A 51 8.24 2.87 2.20
N TYR A 52 7.29 2.92 1.26
CA TYR A 52 6.72 1.73 0.63
C TYR A 52 7.77 0.91 -0.13
N GLN A 53 8.75 1.60 -0.72
CA GLN A 53 9.85 0.97 -1.41
C GLN A 53 10.93 0.39 -0.47
N GLU A 54 11.09 0.94 0.74
CA GLU A 54 12.02 0.44 1.74
C GLU A 54 11.45 -0.78 2.48
N ASP A 55 10.14 -0.78 2.75
CA ASP A 55 9.46 -1.86 3.46
C ASP A 55 8.92 -2.94 2.50
N GLN A 56 9.83 -3.80 2.00
CA GLN A 56 9.45 -4.93 1.16
C GLN A 56 8.48 -5.90 1.85
N LYS A 57 8.48 -5.98 3.19
CA LYS A 57 7.58 -6.86 3.96
C LYS A 57 6.14 -6.37 3.87
N TYR A 58 5.92 -5.07 3.91
CA TYR A 58 4.61 -4.48 3.71
C TYR A 58 4.07 -4.80 2.31
N ARG A 59 4.90 -4.62 1.28
CA ARG A 59 4.56 -4.92 -0.11
C ARG A 59 4.17 -6.38 -0.33
N SER A 60 4.91 -7.33 0.26
CA SER A 60 4.55 -8.76 0.24
C SER A 60 3.24 -9.06 0.97
N ARG A 61 2.93 -8.37 2.09
CA ARG A 61 1.67 -8.56 2.83
C ARG A 61 0.45 -8.00 2.12
N ILE A 62 0.61 -6.87 1.42
CA ILE A 62 -0.48 -6.26 0.64
C ILE A 62 -0.79 -7.14 -0.58
N GLN A 63 0.23 -7.59 -1.33
CA GLN A 63 0.01 -8.52 -2.45
C GLN A 63 -0.59 -9.86 -2.00
N LEU A 64 -0.23 -10.38 -0.83
CA LEU A 64 -0.84 -11.60 -0.27
C LEU A 64 -2.32 -11.41 0.09
N LYS A 65 -2.75 -10.18 0.42
CA LYS A 65 -4.16 -9.87 0.66
C LYS A 65 -4.96 -9.72 -0.64
N SER A 66 -4.29 -9.34 -1.74
CA SER A 66 -4.88 -9.30 -3.09
C SER A 66 -4.95 -10.68 -3.76
N ALA A 67 -4.26 -11.68 -3.20
CA ALA A 67 -4.45 -13.08 -3.59
C ALA A 67 -5.82 -13.54 -3.05
N ASP A 68 -6.80 -13.43 -3.93
CA ASP A 68 -8.18 -13.86 -3.83
C ASP A 68 -8.36 -15.24 -3.16
N GLU A 69 -9.53 -15.40 -2.54
CA GLU A 69 -10.06 -16.61 -1.91
C GLU A 69 -9.34 -17.10 -0.64
N MET A 70 -9.72 -16.50 0.49
CA MET A 70 -9.71 -17.25 1.75
C MET A 70 -10.69 -18.42 1.56
N PRO A 71 -10.24 -19.70 1.56
CA PRO A 71 -11.17 -20.81 1.47
C PRO A 71 -12.08 -20.70 2.68
N ILE A 72 -13.37 -20.46 2.48
CA ILE A 72 -14.32 -20.43 3.59
C ILE A 72 -14.25 -21.82 4.20
N ALA A 73 -13.64 -21.91 5.38
CA ALA A 73 -13.51 -23.18 6.07
C ALA A 73 -14.93 -23.76 6.21
N PRO A 74 -15.12 -25.07 5.96
CA PRO A 74 -16.44 -25.70 5.99
C PRO A 74 -17.18 -25.44 7.32
N ASP A 75 -16.43 -25.25 8.40
CA ASP A 75 -16.94 -24.90 9.73
C ASP A 75 -17.61 -23.53 9.77
N ILE A 76 -17.11 -22.52 9.04
CA ILE A 76 -17.71 -21.18 8.96
C ILE A 76 -19.04 -21.24 8.20
N LEU A 77 -19.11 -22.02 7.11
CA LEU A 77 -20.38 -22.25 6.39
C LEU A 77 -21.41 -22.96 7.27
N ALA A 78 -20.98 -23.94 8.08
CA ALA A 78 -21.86 -24.64 9.01
C ALA A 78 -22.44 -23.70 10.06
N LEU A 79 -21.62 -22.80 10.61
CA LEU A 79 -22.05 -21.80 11.60
C LEU A 79 -23.02 -20.77 10.99
N LEU A 80 -22.75 -20.26 9.77
CA LEU A 80 -23.65 -19.33 9.09
C LEU A 80 -25.03 -19.92 8.80
N LYS A 81 -25.09 -21.22 8.50
CA LYS A 81 -26.35 -21.94 8.25
C LYS A 81 -27.23 -22.11 9.48
N GLN A 82 -26.66 -22.00 10.69
CA GLN A 82 -27.43 -22.11 11.94
C GLN A 82 -28.07 -20.79 12.38
N ILE A 83 -27.67 -19.67 11.78
CA ILE A 83 -28.13 -18.32 12.15
C ILE A 83 -29.21 -17.81 11.18
N SER A 84 -29.43 -18.51 10.07
CA SER A 84 -30.50 -18.23 9.09
C SER A 84 -31.75 -19.04 9.36
#